data_AF-A0A7S1A090-F1
#
_entry.id   AF-A0A7S1A090-F1
#
_cell.length_a   1.000
_cell.length_b   1.000
_cell.length_c   1.000
_cell.angle_alpha   90.00
_cell.angle_beta   90.00
_cell.angle_gamma   90.00
#
_symmetry.space_group_name_H-M   'P 1'
#
loop_
_entity.id
_entity.type
_entity.pdbx_description
1 polymer ?
#
loop_
_entity_poly.entity_id
_entity_poly.type
_entity_poly.pdbx_seq_one_letter_code
_entity_poly.pdbx_strand_id
1 'polypeptide(L)'
;QGSSRICLFFLSVTSEMPLPSICQSRASEDLSGEKRGAVGRQHAERDWHTAVRQQRRRSVVQLDVAELHSELTCSICQDWLVHAATIECSHTFCWSCISTWMCHKRFACPLCRQPVARQPLRSRALDAIVQKSVMQLDHGERAEYGQRVASAAKALEKSRRLHVELESSVNAALNRGKGFFHIDSRWSRRDRETFATGVKEYSGETRETYCRLTGLTVQWVHSADLAKLTQALENLEISDVECALEDDIRQRLLMFLQYG
;
A
#
# COMPACT_ATOMS: atom_id res chain seq x y z
N GLN A 1 -21.51 47.99 -0.72
CA GLN A 1 -21.00 47.42 -2.01
C GLN A 1 -20.66 45.96 -1.74
N GLY A 2 -21.60 45.05 -1.98
CA GLY A 2 -21.49 43.65 -1.61
C GLY A 2 -22.22 42.77 -2.62
N SER A 3 -21.71 41.55 -2.78
CA SER A 3 -22.19 40.45 -3.66
C SER A 3 -21.89 40.57 -5.16
N SER A 4 -20.68 40.17 -5.55
CA SER A 4 -20.36 39.70 -6.91
C SER A 4 -19.38 38.53 -6.92
N ARG A 5 -19.52 37.57 -5.99
CA ARG A 5 -18.53 36.46 -5.86
C ARG A 5 -19.09 35.03 -5.80
N ILE A 6 -20.35 34.77 -6.15
CA ILE A 6 -20.92 33.41 -6.05
C ILE A 6 -21.05 32.65 -7.38
N CYS A 7 -20.75 33.25 -8.54
CA CYS A 7 -21.03 32.61 -9.84
C CYS A 7 -19.86 31.89 -10.55
N LEU A 8 -18.71 31.64 -9.90
CA LEU A 8 -17.54 31.09 -10.63
C LEU A 8 -17.04 29.71 -10.17
N PHE A 9 -17.86 28.92 -9.46
CA PHE A 9 -17.41 27.59 -8.98
C PHE A 9 -18.22 26.39 -9.50
N PHE A 10 -18.97 26.52 -10.60
CA PHE A 10 -19.86 25.46 -11.11
C PHE A 10 -19.76 25.22 -12.63
N LEU A 11 -18.55 25.17 -13.19
CA LEU A 11 -18.35 24.87 -14.61
C LEU A 11 -17.34 23.75 -14.86
N SER A 12 -17.63 22.55 -14.35
CA SER A 12 -16.98 21.34 -14.89
C SER A 12 -17.87 20.10 -14.98
N VAL A 13 -19.15 20.16 -14.59
CA VAL A 13 -20.09 19.03 -14.72
C VAL A 13 -21.50 19.50 -15.11
N THR A 14 -21.66 20.25 -16.21
CA THR A 14 -22.98 20.79 -16.60
C THR A 14 -23.24 20.85 -18.10
N SER A 15 -22.52 20.11 -18.94
CA SER A 15 -22.74 20.16 -20.40
C SER A 15 -24.14 19.67 -20.85
N GLU A 16 -24.91 18.96 -20.00
CA GLU A 16 -26.21 18.40 -20.37
C GLU A 16 -27.30 18.54 -19.28
N MET A 17 -27.27 19.61 -18.48
CA MET A 17 -28.33 19.85 -17.49
C MET A 17 -29.05 21.17 -17.78
N PRO A 18 -30.39 21.19 -17.87
CA PRO A 18 -31.12 22.46 -17.91
C PRO A 18 -30.90 23.19 -16.57
N LEU A 19 -30.41 24.42 -16.66
CA LEU A 19 -30.25 25.31 -15.51
C LEU A 19 -31.60 25.45 -14.77
N PRO A 20 -31.58 25.68 -13.43
CA PRO A 20 -32.80 26.01 -12.71
C PRO A 20 -33.52 27.17 -13.41
N SER A 21 -34.84 27.11 -13.53
CA SER A 21 -35.67 28.15 -14.17
C SER A 21 -35.52 29.55 -13.54
N ILE A 22 -34.88 29.65 -12.37
CA ILE A 22 -34.44 30.90 -11.72
C ILE A 22 -33.31 31.62 -12.49
N CYS A 23 -32.50 30.91 -13.28
CA CYS A 23 -31.44 31.52 -14.08
C CYS A 23 -31.96 32.11 -15.41
N GLN A 24 -33.18 31.78 -15.83
CA GLN A 24 -33.78 32.27 -17.08
C GLN A 24 -34.64 33.53 -16.91
N SER A 25 -35.00 33.90 -15.67
CA SER A 25 -35.94 35.01 -15.39
C SER A 25 -35.29 36.27 -14.82
N ARG A 26 -34.00 36.52 -15.08
CA ARG A 26 -33.40 37.86 -14.88
C ARG A 26 -33.68 38.80 -16.05
N ALA A 27 -34.93 38.87 -16.46
CA ALA A 27 -35.47 39.97 -17.24
C ALA A 27 -36.86 40.30 -16.65
N SER A 28 -37.08 41.59 -16.36
CA SER A 28 -38.27 42.20 -15.75
C SER A 28 -38.57 41.85 -14.29
N GLU A 29 -37.99 42.63 -13.37
CA GLU A 29 -38.53 42.79 -12.01
C GLU A 29 -39.67 43.83 -12.05
N ASP A 30 -40.84 43.47 -11.51
CA ASP A 30 -41.84 44.43 -11.01
C ASP A 30 -42.11 44.12 -9.53
N LEU A 31 -41.92 45.15 -8.70
CA LEU A 31 -41.91 45.09 -7.24
C LEU A 31 -43.32 45.16 -6.66
N SER A 32 -43.99 44.02 -6.50
CA SER A 32 -45.07 43.87 -5.51
C SER A 32 -45.37 42.41 -5.20
N GLY A 33 -44.56 41.76 -4.36
CA GLY A 33 -44.81 40.35 -3.99
C GLY A 33 -43.74 39.65 -3.15
N GLU A 34 -43.03 40.37 -2.27
CA GLU A 34 -41.78 39.88 -1.65
C GLU A 34 -41.91 38.58 -0.83
N LYS A 35 -43.10 38.30 -0.24
CA LYS A 35 -43.27 37.15 0.67
C LYS A 35 -43.70 35.85 0.00
N ARG A 36 -44.31 35.88 -1.21
CA ARG A 36 -44.69 34.65 -1.95
C ARG A 36 -43.54 34.10 -2.80
N GLY A 37 -42.64 34.96 -3.28
CA GLY A 37 -41.47 34.56 -4.08
C GLY A 37 -40.34 33.91 -3.27
N ALA A 38 -40.23 34.17 -1.96
CA ALA A 38 -39.20 33.55 -1.11
C ALA A 38 -39.47 32.06 -0.84
N VAL A 39 -40.73 31.68 -0.60
CA VAL A 39 -41.14 30.28 -0.37
C VAL A 39 -41.00 29.45 -1.65
N GLY A 40 -41.37 30.01 -2.81
CA GLY A 40 -41.20 29.34 -4.11
C GLY A 40 -39.73 29.09 -4.49
N ARG A 41 -38.83 30.03 -4.16
CA ARG A 41 -37.38 29.87 -4.37
C ARG A 41 -36.79 28.75 -3.51
N GLN A 42 -37.20 28.65 -2.24
CA GLN A 42 -36.75 27.58 -1.34
C GLN A 42 -37.27 26.19 -1.75
N HIS A 43 -38.48 26.11 -2.32
CA HIS A 43 -39.02 24.84 -2.82
C HIS A 43 -38.29 24.38 -4.08
N ALA A 44 -38.09 25.27 -5.06
CA ALA A 44 -37.35 24.98 -6.28
C ALA A 44 -35.89 24.55 -6.02
N GLU A 45 -35.24 25.14 -5.01
CA GLU A 45 -33.89 24.75 -4.59
C GLU A 45 -33.86 23.35 -3.95
N ARG A 46 -34.84 23.03 -3.10
CA ARG A 46 -34.99 21.67 -2.53
C ARG A 46 -35.29 20.62 -3.59
N ASP A 47 -36.14 20.96 -4.56
CA ASP A 47 -36.51 20.08 -5.67
C ASP A 47 -35.29 19.82 -6.57
N TRP A 48 -34.50 20.85 -6.87
CA TRP A 48 -33.25 20.71 -7.61
C TRP A 48 -32.24 19.81 -6.86
N HIS A 49 -32.01 20.04 -5.57
CA HIS A 49 -31.14 19.16 -4.77
C HIS A 49 -31.64 17.72 -4.69
N THR A 50 -32.97 17.52 -4.71
CA THR A 50 -33.58 16.19 -4.71
C THR A 50 -33.42 15.52 -6.07
N ALA A 51 -33.66 16.24 -7.17
CA ALA A 51 -33.46 15.78 -8.53
C ALA A 51 -31.98 15.44 -8.81
N VAL A 52 -31.03 16.26 -8.36
CA VAL A 52 -29.59 15.97 -8.46
C VAL A 52 -29.20 14.72 -7.68
N ARG A 53 -29.77 14.49 -6.49
CA ARG A 53 -29.58 13.25 -5.73
C ARG A 53 -30.18 12.03 -6.43
N GLN A 54 -31.35 12.19 -7.06
CA GLN A 54 -32.03 11.12 -7.79
C GLN A 54 -31.31 10.77 -9.10
N GLN A 55 -30.80 11.77 -9.83
CA GLN A 55 -29.96 11.62 -11.01
C GLN A 55 -28.64 10.93 -10.65
N ARG A 56 -27.94 11.39 -9.59
CA ARG A 56 -26.73 10.71 -9.09
C ARG A 56 -26.97 9.25 -8.75
N ARG A 57 -28.13 8.92 -8.15
CA ARG A 57 -28.54 7.53 -7.88
C ARG A 57 -28.80 6.71 -9.15
N ARG A 58 -29.31 7.33 -10.22
CA ARG A 58 -29.58 6.66 -11.52
C ARG A 58 -28.33 6.51 -12.39
N SER A 59 -27.34 7.39 -12.24
CA SER A 59 -26.09 7.38 -13.00
C SER A 59 -24.96 6.58 -12.34
N VAL A 60 -25.18 5.97 -11.17
CA VAL A 60 -24.23 4.98 -10.64
C VAL A 60 -24.38 3.73 -11.49
N VAL A 61 -23.41 3.46 -12.36
CA VAL A 61 -23.26 2.14 -12.97
C VAL A 61 -23.15 1.14 -11.81
N GLN A 62 -24.16 0.27 -11.64
CA GLN A 62 -24.04 -0.87 -10.74
C GLN A 62 -23.03 -1.82 -11.37
N LEU A 63 -21.76 -1.70 -10.97
CA LEU A 63 -20.75 -2.70 -11.30
C LEU A 63 -21.09 -3.96 -10.53
N ASP A 64 -21.25 -5.07 -11.24
CA ASP A 64 -21.50 -6.37 -10.63
C ASP A 64 -20.24 -6.82 -9.87
N VAL A 65 -20.42 -7.32 -8.65
CA VAL A 65 -19.33 -7.88 -7.85
C VAL A 65 -18.70 -9.07 -8.55
N ALA A 66 -19.47 -9.83 -9.33
CA ALA A 66 -18.96 -10.93 -10.14
C ALA A 66 -17.97 -10.44 -11.21
N GLU A 67 -18.21 -9.28 -11.82
CA GLU A 67 -17.30 -8.68 -12.81
C GLU A 67 -16.00 -8.19 -12.16
N LEU A 68 -16.07 -7.68 -10.93
CA LEU A 68 -14.91 -7.22 -10.15
C LEU A 68 -14.13 -8.34 -9.44
N HIS A 69 -14.70 -9.54 -9.35
CA HIS A 69 -14.11 -10.65 -8.60
C HIS A 69 -12.69 -10.98 -9.08
N SER A 70 -12.51 -11.08 -10.40
CA SER A 70 -11.21 -11.42 -11.00
C SER A 70 -10.12 -10.37 -10.70
N GLU A 71 -10.47 -9.08 -10.76
CA GLU A 71 -9.57 -7.95 -10.51
C GLU A 71 -9.19 -7.79 -9.03
N LEU A 72 -10.01 -8.35 -8.13
CA LEU A 72 -9.85 -8.25 -6.67
C LEU A 72 -9.36 -9.56 -6.04
N THR A 73 -8.97 -10.53 -6.87
CA THR A 73 -8.45 -11.83 -6.49
C THR A 73 -6.93 -11.87 -6.57
N CYS A 74 -6.28 -12.40 -5.53
CA CYS A 74 -4.86 -12.65 -5.51
C CYS A 74 -4.51 -13.85 -6.40
N SER A 75 -3.67 -13.68 -7.42
CA SER A 75 -3.31 -14.81 -8.31
C SER A 75 -2.45 -15.90 -7.66
N ILE A 76 -1.86 -15.64 -6.48
CA ILE A 76 -1.05 -16.62 -5.75
C ILE A 76 -1.95 -17.59 -4.96
N CYS A 77 -2.88 -17.07 -4.17
CA CYS A 77 -3.79 -17.89 -3.35
C CYS A 77 -5.16 -18.12 -3.99
N GLN A 78 -5.42 -17.51 -5.16
CA GLN A 78 -6.67 -17.63 -5.93
C GLN A 78 -7.93 -17.24 -5.15
N ASP A 79 -7.79 -16.26 -4.26
CA ASP A 79 -8.87 -15.78 -3.39
C ASP A 79 -8.73 -14.26 -3.17
N TRP A 80 -9.77 -13.60 -2.66
CA TRP A 80 -9.86 -12.16 -2.41
C TRP A 80 -8.59 -11.59 -1.78
N LEU A 81 -8.18 -10.42 -2.25
CA LEU A 81 -7.00 -9.73 -1.74
C LEU A 81 -7.16 -9.39 -0.25
N VAL A 82 -6.35 -10.00 0.60
CA VAL A 82 -6.16 -9.59 1.99
C VAL A 82 -4.91 -8.74 2.05
N HIS A 83 -5.07 -7.49 2.51
CA HIS A 83 -3.96 -6.57 2.64
C HIS A 83 -3.26 -6.34 1.29
N ALA A 84 -4.00 -5.80 0.33
CA ALA A 84 -3.58 -5.61 -1.05
C ALA A 84 -2.21 -4.91 -1.13
N ALA A 85 -1.30 -5.52 -1.87
CA ALA A 85 0.08 -5.12 -2.04
C ALA A 85 0.43 -5.07 -3.53
N THR A 86 0.72 -3.88 -4.04
CA THR A 86 1.05 -3.64 -5.45
C THR A 86 2.56 -3.50 -5.61
N ILE A 87 3.13 -4.20 -6.59
CA ILE A 87 4.56 -4.11 -6.94
C ILE A 87 4.80 -3.19 -8.14
N GLU A 88 6.07 -2.94 -8.48
CA GLU A 88 6.48 -1.95 -9.50
C GLU A 88 5.84 -2.16 -10.88
N CYS A 89 5.64 -3.42 -11.29
CA CYS A 89 4.94 -3.75 -12.54
C CYS A 89 3.40 -3.60 -12.44
N SER A 90 2.89 -2.97 -11.39
CA SER A 90 1.47 -2.71 -11.10
C SER A 90 0.57 -3.93 -10.84
N HIS A 91 1.13 -5.14 -10.71
CA HIS A 91 0.37 -6.30 -10.26
C HIS A 91 0.13 -6.27 -8.76
N THR A 92 -1.05 -6.71 -8.32
CA THR A 92 -1.47 -6.70 -6.92
C THR A 92 -1.69 -8.11 -6.37
N PHE A 93 -1.23 -8.35 -5.15
CA PHE A 93 -1.34 -9.62 -4.44
C PHE A 93 -1.72 -9.39 -2.97
N CYS A 94 -2.03 -10.45 -2.23
CA CYS A 94 -2.06 -10.35 -0.77
C CYS A 94 -0.65 -10.03 -0.24
N TRP A 95 -0.54 -9.14 0.74
CA TRP A 95 0.76 -8.79 1.36
C TRP A 95 1.57 -10.01 1.78
N SER A 96 0.94 -10.96 2.47
CA SER A 96 1.58 -12.19 2.91
C SER A 96 2.05 -13.05 1.74
N CYS A 97 1.25 -13.16 0.68
CA CYS A 97 1.57 -13.99 -0.48
C CYS A 97 2.81 -13.47 -1.22
N ILE A 98 2.83 -12.17 -1.54
CA ILE A 98 3.98 -11.58 -2.25
C ILE A 98 5.22 -11.51 -1.35
N SER A 99 5.06 -11.26 -0.05
CA SER A 99 6.18 -11.26 0.90
C SER A 99 6.83 -12.64 0.98
N THR A 100 6.04 -13.70 1.14
CA THR A 100 6.55 -15.09 1.15
C THR A 100 7.24 -15.45 -0.16
N TRP A 101 6.67 -15.03 -1.30
CA TRP A 101 7.29 -15.23 -2.61
C TRP A 101 8.69 -14.59 -2.69
N MET A 102 8.82 -13.35 -2.23
CA MET A 102 10.11 -12.65 -2.19
C MET A 102 11.09 -13.28 -1.19
N CYS A 103 10.64 -13.74 -0.03
CA CYS A 103 11.48 -14.44 0.96
C CYS A 103 12.07 -15.75 0.42
N HIS A 104 11.45 -16.37 -0.59
CA HIS A 104 12.01 -17.53 -1.29
C HIS A 104 12.99 -17.14 -2.42
N LYS A 105 13.61 -15.95 -2.31
CA LYS A 105 14.58 -15.37 -3.26
C LYS A 105 14.06 -15.25 -4.69
N ARG A 106 12.75 -15.05 -4.85
CA ARG A 106 12.11 -14.79 -6.14
C ARG A 106 11.76 -13.31 -6.27
N PHE A 107 12.78 -12.47 -6.49
CA PHE A 107 12.63 -11.02 -6.72
C PHE A 107 12.10 -10.70 -8.12
N ALA A 108 11.00 -11.35 -8.49
CA ALA A 108 10.33 -11.18 -9.77
C ALA A 108 8.82 -11.33 -9.58
N CYS A 109 8.03 -10.63 -10.39
CA CYS A 109 6.57 -10.72 -10.35
C CYS A 109 6.10 -12.17 -10.64
N PRO A 110 5.21 -12.75 -9.82
CA PRO A 110 4.62 -14.07 -10.09
C PRO A 110 3.85 -14.17 -11.42
N LEU A 111 3.33 -13.04 -11.93
CA LEU A 111 2.50 -12.99 -13.14
C LEU A 111 3.33 -12.73 -14.40
N CYS A 112 4.03 -11.59 -14.46
CA CYS A 112 4.75 -11.17 -15.67
C CYS A 112 6.26 -11.40 -15.62
N ARG A 113 6.78 -11.92 -14.50
CA ARG A 113 8.21 -12.21 -14.28
C ARG A 113 9.15 -11.00 -14.35
N GLN A 114 8.60 -9.78 -14.42
CA GLN A 114 9.39 -8.56 -14.32
C GLN A 114 10.15 -8.53 -12.98
N PRO A 115 11.42 -8.13 -12.97
CA PRO A 115 12.19 -8.01 -11.73
C PRO A 115 11.51 -7.02 -10.78
N VAL A 116 11.60 -7.29 -9.49
CA VAL A 116 11.07 -6.42 -8.44
C VAL A 116 12.24 -5.95 -7.58
N ALA A 117 12.54 -4.67 -7.69
CA ALA A 117 13.65 -4.03 -6.98
C ALA A 117 13.19 -3.29 -5.71
N ARG A 118 11.89 -3.01 -5.59
CA ARG A 118 11.32 -2.28 -4.45
C ARG A 118 10.30 -3.10 -3.67
N GLN A 119 10.12 -2.72 -2.41
CA GLN A 119 9.10 -3.30 -1.55
C GLN A 119 7.69 -3.06 -2.13
N PRO A 120 6.76 -4.03 -2.02
CA PRO A 120 5.37 -3.85 -2.38
C PRO A 120 4.74 -2.69 -1.60
N LEU A 121 3.86 -1.93 -2.26
CA LEU A 121 3.12 -0.83 -1.65
C LEU A 121 1.71 -1.29 -1.25
N ARG A 122 1.33 -0.97 -0.01
CA ARG A 122 -0.02 -1.27 0.50
C ARG A 122 -1.06 -0.35 -0.12
N SER A 123 -2.10 -0.93 -0.71
CA SER A 123 -3.23 -0.19 -1.26
C SER A 123 -4.45 -0.23 -0.33
N ARG A 124 -4.60 0.81 0.50
CA ARG A 124 -5.77 0.97 1.38
C ARG A 124 -7.08 1.13 0.59
N ALA A 125 -7.00 1.73 -0.60
CA ALA A 125 -8.14 1.89 -1.49
C ALA A 125 -8.65 0.53 -1.98
N LEU A 126 -7.76 -0.36 -2.45
CA LEU A 126 -8.12 -1.72 -2.85
C LEU A 126 -8.63 -2.52 -1.65
N ASP A 127 -8.00 -2.43 -0.49
CA ASP A 127 -8.48 -3.08 0.75
C ASP A 127 -9.95 -2.70 1.04
N ALA A 128 -10.30 -1.41 0.92
CA ALA A 128 -11.65 -0.92 1.16
C ALA A 128 -12.66 -1.38 0.08
N ILE A 129 -12.22 -1.49 -1.17
CA ILE A 129 -13.05 -1.99 -2.27
C ILE A 129 -13.34 -3.48 -2.05
N VAL A 130 -12.32 -4.30 -1.80
CA VAL A 130 -12.47 -5.74 -1.51
C VAL A 130 -13.44 -5.95 -0.35
N GLN A 131 -13.29 -5.22 0.74
CA GLN A 131 -14.21 -5.33 1.88
C GLN A 131 -15.66 -5.06 1.48
N LYS A 132 -15.92 -4.01 0.69
CA LYS A 132 -17.28 -3.68 0.22
C LYS A 132 -17.82 -4.72 -0.77
N SER A 133 -16.98 -5.30 -1.61
CA SER A 133 -17.34 -6.37 -2.54
C SER A 133 -17.71 -7.64 -1.77
N VAL A 134 -16.87 -8.07 -0.83
CA VAL A 134 -17.11 -9.25 0.00
C VAL A 134 -18.39 -9.11 0.83
N MET A 135 -18.74 -7.92 1.32
CA MET A 135 -19.98 -7.72 2.09
C MET A 135 -21.27 -8.00 1.30
N GLN A 136 -21.21 -8.06 -0.03
CA GLN A 136 -22.34 -8.37 -0.91
C GLN A 136 -22.46 -9.87 -1.21
N LEU A 137 -21.47 -10.67 -0.81
CA LEU A 137 -21.45 -12.12 -0.98
C LEU A 137 -22.30 -12.84 0.08
N ASP A 138 -22.43 -14.16 -0.06
CA ASP A 138 -23.14 -14.97 0.92
C ASP A 138 -22.44 -15.01 2.29
N HIS A 139 -23.09 -15.59 3.29
CA HIS A 139 -22.53 -15.64 4.65
C HIS A 139 -21.26 -16.51 4.74
N GLY A 140 -21.18 -17.61 3.99
CA GLY A 140 -20.04 -18.52 3.98
C GLY A 140 -18.79 -17.84 3.43
N GLU A 141 -18.89 -17.23 2.25
CA GLU A 141 -17.78 -16.53 1.60
C GLU A 141 -17.26 -15.36 2.48
N ARG A 142 -18.18 -14.61 3.09
CA ARG A 142 -17.84 -13.53 4.05
C ARG A 142 -17.09 -14.05 5.27
N ALA A 143 -17.51 -15.20 5.80
CA ALA A 143 -16.87 -15.80 6.97
C ALA A 143 -15.46 -16.30 6.63
N GLU A 144 -15.27 -16.93 5.47
CA GLU A 144 -13.96 -17.40 4.99
C GLU A 144 -12.98 -16.22 4.81
N TYR A 145 -13.39 -15.16 4.11
CA TYR A 145 -12.59 -13.95 4.00
C TYR A 145 -12.26 -13.35 5.38
N GLY A 146 -13.23 -13.30 6.29
CA GLY A 146 -13.04 -12.84 7.67
C GLY A 146 -11.97 -13.64 8.42
N GLN A 147 -11.93 -14.97 8.24
CA GLN A 147 -10.89 -15.82 8.83
C GLN A 147 -9.50 -15.53 8.27
N ARG A 148 -9.40 -15.26 6.95
CA ARG A 148 -8.13 -14.89 6.31
C ARG A 148 -7.62 -13.54 6.82
N VAL A 149 -8.51 -12.55 6.95
CA VAL A 149 -8.17 -11.24 7.55
C VAL A 149 -7.72 -11.40 9.01
N ALA A 150 -8.44 -12.19 9.82
CA ALA A 150 -8.07 -12.44 11.20
C ALA A 150 -6.72 -13.16 11.33
N SER A 151 -6.44 -14.12 10.44
CA SER A 151 -5.17 -14.84 10.39
C SER A 151 -4.02 -13.89 10.03
N ALA A 152 -4.21 -13.02 9.03
CA ALA A 152 -3.24 -12.00 8.66
C ALA A 152 -2.95 -11.02 9.82
N ALA A 153 -4.00 -10.59 10.54
CA ALA A 153 -3.84 -9.72 11.71
C ALA A 153 -3.04 -10.40 12.84
N LYS A 154 -3.32 -11.67 13.14
CA LYS A 154 -2.56 -12.46 14.14
C LYS A 154 -1.09 -12.61 13.74
N ALA A 155 -0.81 -12.86 12.45
CA ALA A 155 0.55 -12.97 11.95
C ALA A 155 1.32 -11.64 12.09
N LEU A 156 0.68 -10.51 11.76
CA LEU A 156 1.27 -9.18 11.92
C LEU A 156 1.57 -8.88 13.40
N GLU A 157 0.63 -9.16 14.29
CA GLU A 157 0.81 -8.96 15.73
C GLU A 157 1.95 -9.83 16.30
N LYS A 158 2.05 -11.08 15.87
CA LYS A 158 3.17 -11.96 16.21
C LYS A 158 4.51 -11.36 15.76
N SER A 159 4.58 -10.86 14.52
CA SER A 159 5.79 -10.21 13.98
C SER A 159 6.16 -8.97 14.79
N ARG A 160 5.17 -8.15 15.14
CA ARG A 160 5.36 -6.94 15.96
C ARG A 160 5.93 -7.27 17.34
N ARG A 161 5.40 -8.31 18.01
CA ARG A 161 5.91 -8.76 19.30
C ARG A 161 7.36 -9.25 19.20
N LEU A 162 7.67 -10.08 18.20
CA LEU A 162 9.03 -10.55 17.94
C LEU A 162 10.00 -9.39 17.68
N HIS A 163 9.56 -8.37 16.93
CA HIS A 163 10.35 -7.16 16.70
C HIS A 163 10.69 -6.44 18.01
N VAL A 164 9.70 -6.20 18.87
CA VAL A 164 9.92 -5.51 20.17
C VAL A 164 10.86 -6.30 21.09
N GLU A 165 10.67 -7.62 21.17
CA GLU A 165 11.53 -8.51 21.98
C GLU A 165 12.97 -8.53 21.47
N LEU A 166 13.15 -8.64 20.15
CA LEU A 166 14.46 -8.62 19.51
C LEU A 166 15.13 -7.25 19.69
N GLU A 167 14.41 -6.15 19.47
CA GLU A 167 14.95 -4.81 19.60
C GLU A 167 15.48 -4.53 21.00
N SER A 168 14.73 -4.92 22.04
CA SER A 168 15.19 -4.84 23.43
C SER A 168 16.49 -5.62 23.65
N SER A 169 16.55 -6.85 23.11
CA SER A 169 17.71 -7.74 23.23
C SER A 169 18.94 -7.19 22.50
N VAL A 170 18.75 -6.67 21.28
CA VAL A 170 19.79 -6.03 20.45
C VAL A 170 20.33 -4.79 21.12
N ASN A 171 19.46 -3.89 21.60
CA ASN A 171 19.88 -2.68 22.29
C ASN A 171 20.65 -3.00 23.59
N ALA A 172 20.21 -3.99 24.36
CA ALA A 172 20.92 -4.44 25.55
C ALA A 172 22.29 -5.08 25.22
N ALA A 173 22.45 -5.74 24.08
CA ALA A 173 23.73 -6.27 23.63
C ALA A 173 24.69 -5.15 23.20
N LEU A 174 24.22 -4.22 22.35
CA LEU A 174 24.99 -3.08 21.87
C LEU A 174 25.46 -2.18 23.03
N ASN A 175 24.60 -1.90 24.01
CA ASN A 175 24.96 -1.12 25.21
C ASN A 175 26.05 -1.79 26.07
N ARG A 176 26.18 -3.12 26.00
CA ARG A 176 27.24 -3.88 26.68
C ARG A 176 28.51 -4.01 25.83
N GLY A 177 28.60 -3.30 24.70
CA GLY A 177 29.71 -3.41 23.75
C GLY A 177 29.77 -4.75 23.02
N LYS A 178 28.69 -5.55 23.05
CA LYS A 178 28.61 -6.82 22.32
C LYS A 178 28.09 -6.55 20.92
N GLY A 179 28.99 -6.33 19.96
CA GLY A 179 28.69 -6.32 18.53
C GLY A 179 28.92 -7.70 17.90
N PHE A 180 28.21 -8.00 16.81
CA PHE A 180 28.65 -9.05 15.90
C PHE A 180 29.86 -8.55 15.09
N PHE A 181 30.46 -9.43 14.29
CA PHE A 181 31.37 -9.02 13.23
C PHE A 181 30.72 -7.93 12.35
N HIS A 182 31.49 -6.89 12.03
CA HIS A 182 30.98 -5.73 11.28
C HIS A 182 30.89 -6.05 9.78
N ILE A 183 29.89 -5.50 9.09
CA ILE A 183 29.64 -5.74 7.66
C ILE A 183 30.79 -5.25 6.76
N ASP A 184 31.49 -4.19 7.18
CA ASP A 184 32.70 -3.66 6.51
C ASP A 184 33.90 -4.62 6.56
N SER A 185 33.91 -5.57 7.50
CA SER A 185 35.02 -6.51 7.67
C SER A 185 34.77 -7.81 6.91
N ARG A 186 35.84 -8.48 6.45
CA ARG A 186 35.72 -9.80 5.84
C ARG A 186 35.26 -10.84 6.87
N TRP A 187 34.17 -11.54 6.56
CA TRP A 187 33.63 -12.59 7.43
C TRP A 187 34.27 -13.95 7.13
N SER A 188 34.59 -14.70 8.19
CA SER A 188 34.97 -16.11 8.06
C SER A 188 33.74 -16.98 7.71
N ARG A 189 33.97 -18.22 7.27
CA ARG A 189 32.88 -19.17 7.02
C ARG A 189 31.96 -19.34 8.24
N ARG A 190 32.54 -19.39 9.44
CA ARG A 190 31.79 -19.54 10.69
C ARG A 190 30.93 -18.31 11.00
N ASP A 191 31.42 -17.12 10.68
CA ASP A 191 30.67 -15.87 10.85
C ASP A 191 29.44 -15.86 9.93
N ARG A 192 29.63 -16.19 8.65
CA ARG A 192 28.53 -16.31 7.67
C ARG A 192 27.48 -17.31 8.11
N GLU A 193 27.88 -18.50 8.56
CA GLU A 193 26.97 -19.54 9.06
C GLU A 193 26.18 -19.06 10.30
N THR A 194 26.85 -18.35 11.22
CA THR A 194 26.22 -17.80 12.42
C THR A 194 25.17 -16.74 12.07
N PHE A 195 25.53 -15.80 11.19
CA PHE A 195 24.61 -14.74 10.75
C PHE A 195 23.44 -15.30 9.94
N ALA A 196 23.71 -16.20 8.99
CA ALA A 196 22.69 -16.81 8.15
C ALA A 196 21.65 -17.61 8.95
N THR A 197 22.06 -18.21 10.07
CA THR A 197 21.15 -18.92 10.98
C THR A 197 20.17 -17.96 11.63
N GLY A 198 20.64 -16.84 12.19
CA GLY A 198 19.76 -15.85 12.82
C GLY A 198 18.86 -15.13 11.82
N VAL A 199 19.40 -14.77 10.65
CA VAL A 199 18.63 -14.09 9.60
C VAL A 199 17.46 -14.93 9.06
N LYS A 200 17.59 -16.26 9.00
CA LYS A 200 16.50 -17.16 8.56
C LYS A 200 15.27 -17.11 9.45
N GLU A 201 15.41 -16.72 10.72
CA GLU A 201 14.30 -16.64 11.67
C GLU A 201 13.49 -15.36 11.53
N TYR A 202 14.02 -14.35 10.82
CA TYR A 202 13.44 -13.01 10.76
C TYR A 202 13.14 -12.58 9.32
N SER A 203 12.10 -11.77 9.16
CA SER A 203 11.74 -11.08 7.91
C SER A 203 11.23 -9.68 8.21
N GLY A 204 11.22 -8.80 7.21
CA GLY A 204 10.79 -7.41 7.34
C GLY A 204 11.55 -6.63 8.42
N GLU A 205 10.84 -5.78 9.15
CA GLU A 205 11.42 -4.91 10.19
C GLU A 205 12.20 -5.68 11.27
N THR A 206 11.79 -6.90 11.62
CA THR A 206 12.53 -7.73 12.59
C THR A 206 13.91 -8.12 12.06
N ARG A 207 14.02 -8.41 10.76
CA ARG A 207 15.31 -8.72 10.13
C ARG A 207 16.22 -7.51 10.10
N GLU A 208 15.70 -6.33 9.75
CA GLU A 208 16.47 -5.09 9.78
C GLU A 208 17.07 -4.83 11.17
N THR A 209 16.27 -5.03 12.24
CA THR A 209 16.75 -4.93 13.62
C THR A 209 17.86 -5.93 13.92
N TYR A 210 17.77 -7.16 13.44
CA TYR A 210 18.85 -8.15 13.59
C TYR A 210 20.12 -7.73 12.85
N CYS A 211 19.99 -7.28 11.60
CA CYS A 211 21.13 -6.86 10.76
C CYS A 211 21.92 -5.70 11.37
N ARG A 212 21.27 -4.85 12.18
CA ARG A 212 21.90 -3.77 12.95
C ARG A 212 23.05 -4.25 13.85
N LEU A 213 23.02 -5.50 14.34
CA LEU A 213 24.11 -6.09 15.12
C LEU A 213 25.45 -6.15 14.37
N THR A 214 25.39 -6.21 13.04
CA THR A 214 26.56 -6.23 12.14
C THR A 214 26.88 -4.86 11.55
N GLY A 215 26.09 -3.82 11.85
CA GLY A 215 26.21 -2.50 11.21
C GLY A 215 25.49 -2.38 9.85
N LEU A 216 24.97 -3.47 9.30
CA LEU A 216 24.16 -3.45 8.08
C LEU A 216 22.78 -2.82 8.36
N THR A 217 22.62 -1.55 7.98
CA THR A 217 21.39 -0.76 8.15
C THR A 217 21.02 -0.08 6.84
N VAL A 218 19.76 0.36 6.69
CA VAL A 218 19.33 1.14 5.51
C VAL A 218 20.22 2.37 5.30
N GLN A 219 20.53 3.11 6.38
CA GLN A 219 21.42 4.27 6.32
C GLN A 219 22.85 3.91 5.88
N TRP A 220 23.38 2.77 6.35
CA TRP A 220 24.68 2.27 5.89
C TRP A 220 24.64 1.92 4.40
N VAL A 221 23.59 1.24 3.93
CA VAL A 221 23.42 0.86 2.52
C VAL A 221 23.37 2.07 1.60
N HIS A 222 22.88 3.23 2.05
CA HIS A 222 22.89 4.47 1.26
C HIS A 222 24.20 5.25 1.32
N SER A 223 25.01 5.09 2.37
CA SER A 223 26.24 5.87 2.57
C SER A 223 27.53 5.12 2.24
N ALA A 224 27.50 3.79 2.17
CA ALA A 224 28.65 2.95 1.83
C ALA A 224 29.16 3.21 0.41
N ASP A 225 30.47 3.14 0.21
CA ASP A 225 31.10 3.16 -1.11
C ASP A 225 31.03 1.78 -1.80
N LEU A 226 31.40 1.72 -3.08
CA LEU A 226 31.35 0.48 -3.87
C LEU A 226 32.17 -0.66 -3.27
N ALA A 227 33.32 -0.37 -2.63
CA ALA A 227 34.16 -1.40 -2.02
C ALA A 227 33.46 -2.03 -0.81
N LYS A 228 32.85 -1.21 0.05
CA LYS A 228 32.05 -1.67 1.18
C LYS A 228 30.82 -2.45 0.74
N LEU A 229 30.12 -1.97 -0.29
CA LEU A 229 28.95 -2.65 -0.86
C LEU A 229 29.32 -4.03 -1.40
N THR A 230 30.44 -4.13 -2.13
CA THR A 230 30.94 -5.40 -2.66
C THR A 230 31.33 -6.36 -1.54
N GLN A 231 32.03 -5.88 -0.49
CA GLN A 231 32.37 -6.69 0.67
C GLN A 231 31.11 -7.22 1.39
N ALA A 232 30.05 -6.43 1.49
CA ALA A 232 28.78 -6.86 2.05
C ALA A 232 28.14 -7.98 1.21
N LEU A 233 28.12 -7.87 -0.12
CA LEU A 233 27.61 -8.94 -1.00
C LEU A 233 28.36 -10.25 -0.79
N GLU A 234 29.70 -10.21 -0.69
CA GLU A 234 30.52 -11.40 -0.41
C GLU A 234 30.19 -12.02 0.95
N ASN A 235 30.01 -11.20 1.97
CA ASN A 235 29.68 -11.64 3.33
C ASN A 235 28.29 -12.28 3.41
N LEU A 236 27.34 -11.75 2.64
CA LEU A 236 25.95 -12.20 2.61
C LEU A 236 25.70 -13.34 1.59
N GLU A 237 26.71 -13.71 0.81
CA GLU A 237 26.64 -14.74 -0.24
C GLU A 237 25.52 -14.45 -1.25
N ILE A 238 25.35 -13.17 -1.60
CA ILE A 238 24.41 -12.72 -2.62
C ILE A 238 25.13 -12.81 -3.97
N SER A 239 24.75 -13.79 -4.80
CA SER A 239 25.44 -14.14 -6.05
C SER A 239 25.67 -12.97 -7.01
N ASP A 240 26.77 -13.09 -7.75
CA ASP A 240 27.53 -12.03 -8.41
C ASP A 240 26.77 -10.96 -9.19
N VAL A 241 27.34 -9.77 -9.07
CA VAL A 241 27.07 -8.54 -9.78
C VAL A 241 28.11 -8.43 -10.89
N GLU A 242 28.21 -9.44 -11.76
CA GLU A 242 28.98 -9.25 -12.98
C GLU A 242 28.19 -8.27 -13.87
N CYS A 243 28.57 -6.99 -13.81
CA CYS A 243 28.01 -5.83 -14.54
C CYS A 243 26.80 -5.06 -13.95
N ALA A 244 26.50 -5.12 -12.65
CA ALA A 244 25.43 -4.26 -12.09
C ALA A 244 25.97 -2.90 -11.60
N LEU A 245 25.17 -1.85 -11.78
CA LEU A 245 25.49 -0.50 -11.35
C LEU A 245 25.48 -0.43 -9.81
N GLU A 246 26.14 0.58 -9.24
CA GLU A 246 26.18 0.78 -7.78
C GLU A 246 24.76 0.84 -7.17
N ASP A 247 23.83 1.49 -7.86
CA ASP A 247 22.42 1.56 -7.46
C ASP A 247 21.74 0.19 -7.42
N ASP A 248 22.09 -0.72 -8.34
CA ASP A 248 21.55 -2.09 -8.35
C ASP A 248 22.02 -2.87 -7.13
N ILE A 249 23.27 -2.66 -6.71
CA ILE A 249 23.82 -3.27 -5.49
C ILE A 249 23.08 -2.76 -4.25
N ARG A 250 22.89 -1.44 -4.15
CA ARG A 250 22.14 -0.84 -3.04
C ARG A 250 20.71 -1.40 -2.99
N GLN A 251 20.02 -1.47 -4.14
CA GLN A 251 18.68 -2.04 -4.19
C GLN A 251 18.64 -3.52 -3.77
N ARG A 252 19.61 -4.34 -4.20
CA ARG A 252 19.71 -5.74 -3.76
C ARG A 252 19.90 -5.86 -2.25
N LEU A 253 20.75 -5.03 -1.65
CA LEU A 253 20.96 -5.02 -0.20
C LEU A 253 19.71 -4.55 0.57
N LEU A 254 18.98 -3.55 0.05
CA LEU A 254 17.71 -3.13 0.64
C LEU A 254 16.64 -4.24 0.55
N MET A 255 16.59 -4.96 -0.57
CA MET A 255 15.71 -6.13 -0.72
C MET A 255 16.12 -7.27 0.22
N PHE A 256 17.42 -7.50 0.43
CA PHE A 256 17.93 -8.48 1.39
C PHE A 256 17.51 -8.14 2.84
N LEU A 257 17.62 -6.87 3.24
CA LEU A 257 17.20 -6.40 4.57
C LEU A 257 15.73 -6.70 4.86
N GLN A 258 14.88 -6.68 3.83
CA GLN A 258 13.44 -6.93 3.98
C GLN A 258 13.06 -8.40 3.82
N TYR A 259 13.63 -9.11 2.84
CA TYR A 259 13.13 -10.42 2.40
C TYR A 259 14.18 -11.53 2.47
N GLY A 260 15.47 -11.20 2.34
CA GLY A 260 16.58 -12.15 2.38
C GLY A 260 17.06 -12.67 1.06
#